data_AF-A0A0G0K0X3-F1
#
_entry.id   AF-A0A0G0K0X3-F1
#
_cell.length_a   1.000
_cell.length_b   1.000
_cell.length_c   1.000
_cell.angle_alpha   90.00
_cell.angle_beta   90.00
_cell.angle_gamma   90.00
#
_symmetry.space_group_name_H-M   'P 1'
#
loop_
_entity.id
_entity.type
_entity.pdbx_description
1 polymer ?
#
loop_
_entity_poly.entity_id
_entity_poly.type
_entity_poly.pdbx_seq_one_letter_code
_entity_poly.pdbx_strand_id
1 'polypeptide(L)'
;MLIKNLRLQSKMNKEESEPFEPAMISEFPLPEIPNENRKKPTRKRQWKYWFGTFFGIFIIAIFAYFGMIYKVDNVAPQDKLAQIAGESVMKTAQLVNPSKDEKRYVSALIMGIDTRGVEFNGEEYVATKRSGTRKMDVIMQILYDRKTNKLTFISIPRDTSLPVTEECMHQEREDQKYINRIYDMAEKNNCPFSGVDAMEKYEYTEYFTNEVLRKHPYIRKEWCKNIIENPIRVEKQVIP
;
A
#
# COMPACT_ATOMS: atom_id res chain seq x y z
N MET A 1 -7.05 -4.03 -29.53
CA MET A 1 -8.12 -4.27 -28.55
C MET A 1 -8.52 -5.73 -28.66
N LEU A 2 -8.11 -6.58 -27.71
CA LEU A 2 -8.26 -8.04 -27.82
C LEU A 2 -8.91 -8.52 -26.53
N ILE A 3 -10.21 -8.79 -26.60
CA ILE A 3 -11.02 -9.27 -25.47
C ILE A 3 -11.02 -10.80 -25.55
N LYS A 4 -10.27 -11.46 -24.65
CA LYS A 4 -10.38 -12.91 -24.44
C LYS A 4 -11.47 -13.16 -23.40
N ASN A 5 -12.58 -13.74 -23.84
CA ASN A 5 -13.61 -14.30 -22.98
C ASN A 5 -13.14 -15.67 -22.49
N LEU A 6 -12.72 -15.77 -21.23
CA LEU A 6 -12.53 -17.06 -20.56
C LEU A 6 -13.68 -17.26 -19.58
N ARG A 7 -14.50 -18.26 -19.89
CA ARG A 7 -15.68 -18.68 -19.13
C ARG A 7 -15.27 -19.85 -18.24
N LEU A 8 -15.06 -19.62 -16.96
CA LEU A 8 -14.87 -20.68 -15.97
C LEU A 8 -16.02 -20.60 -14.95
N GLN A 9 -16.88 -21.62 -14.94
CA GLN A 9 -17.86 -21.83 -13.89
C GLN A 9 -17.19 -22.58 -12.74
N SER A 10 -16.93 -21.91 -11.61
CA SER A 10 -16.61 -22.60 -10.37
C SER A 10 -17.89 -22.77 -9.54
N LYS A 11 -18.30 -24.02 -9.34
CA LYS A 11 -19.29 -24.38 -8.32
C LYS A 11 -18.60 -24.27 -6.97
N MET A 12 -18.90 -23.22 -6.20
CA MET A 12 -18.53 -23.18 -4.79
C MET A 12 -19.63 -23.84 -3.96
N ASN A 13 -19.26 -24.93 -3.29
CA ASN A 13 -20.11 -25.61 -2.32
C ASN A 13 -20.37 -24.67 -1.13
N LYS A 14 -21.63 -24.69 -0.70
CA LYS A 14 -22.17 -23.92 0.41
C LYS A 14 -21.82 -24.67 1.70
N GLU A 15 -20.63 -24.43 2.25
CA GLU A 15 -20.31 -24.90 3.61
C GLU A 15 -20.85 -23.90 4.64
N GLU A 16 -21.68 -24.42 5.54
CA GLU A 16 -22.22 -23.72 6.70
C GLU A 16 -21.07 -23.33 7.65
N SER A 17 -20.91 -22.03 7.87
CA SER A 17 -19.99 -21.52 8.89
C SER A 17 -20.65 -21.60 10.26
N GLU A 18 -20.10 -22.42 11.15
CA GLU A 18 -20.47 -22.44 12.57
C GLU A 18 -20.17 -21.09 13.25
N PRO A 19 -20.96 -20.69 14.26
CA PRO A 19 -20.77 -19.44 14.99
C PRO A 19 -19.48 -19.47 15.82
N PHE A 20 -18.70 -18.40 15.66
CA PHE A 20 -17.41 -18.18 16.35
C PHE A 20 -17.65 -17.81 17.82
N GLU A 21 -17.22 -18.65 18.76
CA GLU A 21 -17.19 -18.30 20.19
C GLU A 21 -16.04 -17.30 20.46
N PRO A 22 -16.30 -16.20 21.18
CA PRO A 22 -15.26 -15.23 21.52
C PRO A 22 -14.29 -15.81 22.57
N ALA A 23 -13.01 -15.83 22.24
CA ALA A 23 -11.94 -16.20 23.17
C ALA A 23 -11.92 -15.23 24.37
N MET A 24 -11.92 -15.79 25.58
CA MET A 24 -11.72 -15.05 26.84
C MET A 24 -10.36 -14.36 26.84
N ILE A 25 -10.38 -13.05 27.04
CA ILE A 25 -9.19 -12.23 27.24
C ILE A 25 -8.78 -12.38 28.72
N SER A 26 -7.68 -13.08 28.98
CA SER A 26 -7.03 -13.11 30.28
C SER A 26 -6.22 -11.83 30.49
N GLU A 27 -6.57 -11.06 31.52
CA GLU A 27 -5.81 -9.88 31.93
C GLU A 27 -4.45 -10.30 32.50
N PHE A 28 -3.35 -9.85 31.86
CA PHE A 28 -2.01 -9.98 32.41
C PHE A 28 -1.69 -8.74 33.27
N PRO A 29 -1.24 -8.90 34.53
CA PRO A 29 -0.86 -7.77 35.36
C PRO A 29 0.39 -7.08 34.81
N LEU A 30 0.33 -5.76 34.70
CA LEU A 30 1.46 -4.93 34.30
C LEU A 30 2.53 -4.92 35.40
N PRO A 31 3.83 -4.99 35.04
CA PRO A 31 4.90 -4.97 36.01
C PRO A 31 5.02 -3.61 36.71
N GLU A 32 5.21 -3.63 38.03
CA GLU A 32 5.43 -2.44 38.84
C GLU A 32 6.76 -1.77 38.48
N ILE A 33 6.69 -0.48 38.16
CA ILE A 33 7.88 0.33 37.85
C ILE A 33 8.53 0.75 39.18
N PRO A 34 9.81 0.44 39.42
CA PRO A 34 10.49 0.81 40.65
C PRO A 34 10.62 2.33 40.78
N ASN A 35 10.29 2.83 41.97
CA ASN A 35 10.27 4.25 42.30
C ASN A 35 11.70 4.77 42.51
N GLU A 36 12.29 5.35 41.46
CA GLU A 36 13.65 5.89 41.48
C GLU A 36 13.69 7.26 42.20
N ASN A 37 14.33 7.27 43.36
CA ASN A 37 14.54 8.45 44.20
C ASN A 37 15.25 9.58 43.45
N ARG A 38 14.51 10.68 43.20
CA ARG A 38 15.00 11.88 42.49
C ARG A 38 16.11 12.60 43.27
N LYS A 39 17.36 12.46 42.81
CA LYS A 39 18.49 13.30 43.24
C LYS A 39 18.28 14.74 42.72
N LYS A 40 18.48 15.73 43.61
CA LYS A 40 18.35 17.17 43.29
C LYS A 40 19.34 17.57 42.17
N PRO A 41 18.89 18.32 41.13
CA PRO A 41 19.72 18.63 39.98
C PRO A 41 20.86 19.61 40.33
N THR A 42 22.07 19.26 39.90
CA THR A 42 23.26 20.10 40.05
C THR A 42 23.23 21.30 39.09
N ARG A 43 23.85 22.42 39.50
CA ARG A 43 23.80 23.76 38.85
C ARG A 43 24.13 23.77 37.34
N LYS A 44 24.89 22.78 36.83
CA LYS A 44 25.16 22.61 35.38
C LYS A 44 23.93 22.17 34.56
N ARG A 45 22.86 21.67 35.19
CA ARG A 45 21.63 21.23 34.50
C ARG A 45 20.67 22.39 34.18
N GLN A 46 20.75 23.51 34.90
CA GLN A 46 19.88 24.68 34.65
C GLN A 46 20.21 25.40 33.33
N TRP A 47 21.46 25.40 32.89
CA TRP A 47 21.86 26.05 31.63
C TRP A 47 21.27 25.34 30.40
N LYS A 48 21.11 24.01 30.46
CA LYS A 48 20.46 23.24 29.38
C LYS A 48 18.97 23.55 29.25
N TYR A 49 18.28 23.85 30.36
CA TYR A 49 16.87 24.24 30.31
C TYR A 49 16.69 25.60 29.64
N TRP A 50 17.49 26.60 30.03
CA TRP A 50 17.42 27.93 29.43
C TRP A 50 17.78 27.93 27.94
N PHE A 51 18.78 27.15 27.52
CA PHE A 51 19.12 27.03 26.10
C PHE A 51 18.00 26.37 25.28
N GLY A 52 17.34 25.35 25.84
CA GLY A 52 16.19 24.71 25.19
C GLY A 52 14.99 25.66 25.05
N THR A 53 14.70 26.48 26.06
CA THR A 53 13.59 27.44 26.00
C THR A 53 13.85 28.54 24.97
N PHE A 54 15.05 29.11 24.93
CA PHE A 54 15.40 30.13 23.93
C PHE A 54 15.45 29.58 22.51
N PHE A 55 15.97 28.36 22.32
CA PHE A 55 15.98 27.72 21.00
C PHE A 55 14.55 27.42 20.52
N GLY A 56 13.67 26.97 21.41
CA GLY A 56 12.25 26.76 21.08
C GLY A 56 11.54 28.04 20.64
N ILE A 57 11.74 29.15 21.35
CA ILE A 57 11.16 30.46 20.98
C ILE A 57 11.70 30.95 19.63
N PHE A 58 13.00 30.76 19.37
CA PHE A 58 13.62 31.13 18.10
C PHE A 58 13.06 30.35 16.91
N ILE A 59 12.84 29.04 17.07
CA ILE A 59 12.21 28.21 16.03
C ILE A 59 10.76 28.65 15.76
N ILE A 60 9.98 28.93 16.81
CA ILE A 60 8.59 29.41 16.65
C ILE A 60 8.57 30.76 15.92
N ALA A 61 9.49 31.68 16.23
CA ALA A 61 9.61 32.96 15.55
C ALA A 61 9.98 32.81 14.07
N ILE A 62 10.87 31.87 13.73
CA ILE A 62 11.18 31.53 12.33
C ILE A 62 9.93 31.00 11.62
N PHE A 63 9.22 30.04 12.19
CA PHE A 63 8.00 29.51 11.56
C PHE A 63 6.90 30.58 11.41
N ALA A 64 6.75 31.49 12.37
CA ALA A 64 5.83 32.61 12.25
C ALA A 64 6.25 33.60 11.15
N TYR A 65 7.55 33.91 11.05
CA TYR A 65 8.11 34.78 10.03
C TYR A 65 7.94 34.19 8.62
N PHE A 66 8.28 32.91 8.44
CA PHE A 66 8.04 32.20 7.17
C PHE A 66 6.54 32.03 6.89
N GLY A 67 5.71 31.76 7.90
CA GLY A 67 4.25 31.68 7.74
C GLY A 67 3.62 33.00 7.27
N MET A 68 4.18 34.16 7.63
CA MET A 68 3.73 35.46 7.12
C MET A 68 4.22 35.77 5.71
N ILE A 69 5.44 35.37 5.36
CA ILE A 69 6.02 35.60 4.02
C ILE A 69 5.37 34.70 2.97
N TYR A 70 5.05 33.47 3.36
CA TYR A 70 4.42 32.49 2.50
C TYR A 70 2.91 32.46 2.77
N LYS A 71 2.21 33.54 2.41
CA LYS A 71 0.78 33.42 2.05
C LYS A 71 0.70 32.59 0.77
N VAL A 72 0.70 31.27 0.93
CA VAL A 72 0.51 30.33 -0.17
C VAL A 72 -0.99 30.28 -0.46
N ASP A 73 -1.49 31.28 -1.17
CA ASP A 73 -2.90 31.39 -1.56
C ASP A 73 -3.33 30.36 -2.64
N ASN A 74 -2.49 29.35 -2.94
CA ASN A 74 -2.68 28.43 -4.07
C ASN A 74 -2.56 26.94 -3.75
N VAL A 75 -2.48 26.52 -2.48
CA VAL A 75 -2.64 25.09 -2.17
C VAL A 75 -4.15 24.81 -2.15
N ALA A 76 -4.63 24.10 -3.17
CA ALA A 76 -6.00 23.60 -3.17
C ALA A 76 -6.28 22.94 -1.80
N PRO A 77 -7.41 23.25 -1.14
CA PRO A 77 -7.72 22.69 0.18
C PRO A 77 -7.56 21.18 0.12
N GLN A 78 -6.90 20.57 1.11
CA GLN A 78 -6.68 19.11 1.13
C GLN A 78 -8.00 18.34 0.90
N ASP A 79 -9.11 18.92 1.35
CA ASP A 79 -10.47 18.43 1.16
C ASP A 79 -10.85 18.26 -0.31
N LYS A 80 -10.37 19.16 -1.19
CA LYS A 80 -10.67 19.15 -2.63
C LYS A 80 -9.89 18.04 -3.36
N LEU A 81 -8.66 17.75 -2.94
CA LEU A 81 -7.88 16.61 -3.46
C LEU A 81 -8.45 15.27 -2.98
N ALA A 82 -8.85 15.18 -1.71
CA ALA A 82 -9.53 14.01 -1.18
C ALA A 82 -10.87 13.77 -1.89
N GLN A 83 -11.63 14.83 -2.19
CA GLN A 83 -12.87 14.75 -2.95
C GLN A 83 -12.63 14.28 -4.40
N ILE A 84 -11.65 14.84 -5.11
CA ILE A 84 -11.32 14.41 -6.48
C ILE A 84 -10.85 12.95 -6.53
N ALA A 85 -10.05 12.52 -5.55
CA ALA A 85 -9.64 11.12 -5.42
C ALA A 85 -10.84 10.21 -5.12
N GLY A 86 -11.70 10.61 -4.19
CA GLY A 86 -12.94 9.88 -3.87
C GLY A 86 -13.88 9.77 -5.07
N GLU A 87 -14.09 10.86 -5.81
CA GLU A 87 -14.91 10.89 -7.01
C GLU A 87 -14.31 10.04 -8.14
N SER A 88 -12.99 10.08 -8.34
CA SER A 88 -12.30 9.20 -9.31
C SER A 88 -12.43 7.73 -8.94
N VAL A 89 -12.27 7.38 -7.67
CA VAL A 89 -12.44 5.99 -7.19
C VAL A 89 -13.89 5.54 -7.34
N MET A 90 -14.87 6.38 -7.00
CA MET A 90 -16.29 6.06 -7.13
C MET A 90 -16.74 5.94 -8.59
N LYS A 91 -16.28 6.85 -9.45
CA LYS A 91 -16.53 6.80 -10.89
C LYS A 91 -15.88 5.58 -11.52
N THR A 92 -14.69 5.20 -11.05
CA THR A 92 -14.05 3.94 -11.45
C THR A 92 -14.87 2.75 -10.95
N ALA A 93 -15.33 2.74 -9.71
CA ALA A 93 -16.19 1.69 -9.15
C ALA A 93 -17.54 1.56 -9.87
N GLN A 94 -18.07 2.65 -10.44
CA GLN A 94 -19.26 2.65 -11.30
C GLN A 94 -18.96 2.17 -12.73
N LEU A 95 -17.78 2.46 -13.27
CA LEU A 95 -17.32 2.00 -14.60
C LEU A 95 -16.93 0.52 -14.61
N VAL A 96 -16.73 -0.08 -13.44
CA VAL A 96 -16.72 -1.53 -13.27
C VAL A 96 -18.12 -2.03 -13.56
N ASN A 97 -18.34 -2.30 -14.84
CA ASN A 97 -19.59 -2.80 -15.40
C ASN A 97 -20.02 -4.00 -14.54
N PRO A 98 -21.18 -3.93 -13.86
CA PRO A 98 -21.66 -5.05 -13.07
C PRO A 98 -22.01 -6.18 -14.03
N SER A 99 -21.04 -7.04 -14.29
CA SER A 99 -21.31 -8.43 -14.62
C SER A 99 -22.37 -8.93 -13.63
N LYS A 100 -23.35 -9.71 -14.10
CA LYS A 100 -24.51 -10.20 -13.33
C LYS A 100 -24.16 -10.94 -12.03
N ASP A 101 -22.88 -11.20 -11.76
CA ASP A 101 -22.40 -11.64 -10.46
C ASP A 101 -22.25 -10.44 -9.51
N GLU A 102 -23.21 -10.34 -8.61
CA GLU A 102 -23.33 -9.37 -7.53
C GLU A 102 -22.22 -9.60 -6.47
N LYS A 103 -20.94 -9.44 -6.87
CA LYS A 103 -19.80 -9.60 -5.95
C LYS A 103 -19.89 -8.56 -4.84
N ARG A 104 -19.94 -9.05 -3.59
CA ARG A 104 -20.04 -8.23 -2.37
C ARG A 104 -18.89 -7.24 -2.23
N TYR A 105 -17.69 -7.65 -2.62
CA TYR A 105 -16.47 -6.85 -2.48
C TYR A 105 -15.93 -6.41 -3.83
N VAL A 106 -15.47 -5.17 -3.89
CA VAL A 106 -14.73 -4.60 -5.01
C VAL A 106 -13.34 -4.25 -4.49
N SER A 107 -12.29 -4.79 -5.09
CA SER A 107 -10.91 -4.47 -4.75
C SER A 107 -10.23 -3.69 -5.88
N ALA A 108 -9.47 -2.67 -5.53
CA ALA A 108 -8.55 -1.98 -6.43
C ALA A 108 -7.14 -1.97 -5.83
N LEU A 109 -6.11 -2.15 -6.67
CA LEU A 109 -4.72 -2.02 -6.27
C LEU A 109 -4.18 -0.71 -6.85
N ILE A 110 -3.69 0.17 -5.98
CA ILE A 110 -3.03 1.42 -6.34
C ILE A 110 -1.53 1.24 -6.13
N MET A 111 -0.75 1.57 -7.14
CA MET A 111 0.70 1.52 -7.10
C MET A 111 1.26 2.88 -7.48
N GLY A 112 2.06 3.47 -6.59
CA GLY A 112 2.82 4.68 -6.83
C GLY A 112 4.22 4.33 -7.30
N ILE A 113 4.50 4.60 -8.57
CA ILE A 113 5.80 4.35 -9.20
C ILE A 113 6.55 5.70 -9.25
N ASP A 114 7.70 5.80 -8.56
CA ASP A 114 8.61 6.95 -8.70
C ASP A 114 9.22 6.90 -10.09
N THR A 115 8.62 7.63 -11.01
CA THR A 115 9.09 7.75 -12.38
C THR A 115 9.90 9.04 -12.49
N ARG A 116 11.22 8.93 -12.40
CA ARG A 116 12.12 10.06 -12.66
C ARG A 116 12.31 10.20 -14.17
N GLY A 117 12.15 11.41 -14.67
CA GLY A 117 12.35 11.72 -16.08
C GLY A 117 11.22 11.22 -16.97
N VAL A 118 9.97 11.45 -16.57
CA VAL A 118 8.81 11.40 -17.48
C VAL A 118 8.45 12.82 -17.86
N GLU A 119 8.25 13.05 -19.16
CA GLU A 119 7.74 14.31 -19.67
C GLU A 119 6.29 14.10 -20.12
N PHE A 120 5.40 14.99 -19.71
CA PHE A 120 4.02 14.99 -20.17
C PHE A 120 3.95 15.77 -21.49
N ASN A 121 3.60 15.11 -22.59
CA ASN A 121 3.56 15.73 -23.91
C ASN A 121 2.20 16.38 -24.25
N GLY A 122 1.28 16.43 -23.28
CA GLY A 122 -0.10 16.93 -23.46
C GLY A 122 -1.15 15.83 -23.53
N GLU A 123 -0.78 14.62 -23.93
CA GLU A 123 -1.69 13.47 -24.03
C GLU A 123 -1.20 12.26 -23.22
N GLU A 124 0.12 12.07 -23.15
CA GLU A 124 0.75 10.90 -22.54
C GLU A 124 2.02 11.29 -21.77
N TYR A 125 2.35 10.49 -20.74
CA TYR A 125 3.62 10.57 -20.06
C TYR A 125 4.64 9.70 -20.81
N VAL A 126 5.64 10.34 -21.42
CA VAL A 126 6.70 9.66 -22.17
C VAL A 126 7.97 9.60 -21.32
N ALA A 127 8.55 8.41 -21.19
CA ALA A 127 9.83 8.24 -20.51
C ALA A 127 10.94 8.94 -21.31
N THR A 128 11.66 9.86 -20.66
CA THR A 128 12.88 10.45 -21.23
C THR A 128 13.99 9.41 -21.25
N LYS A 129 14.97 9.56 -22.16
CA LYS A 129 16.15 8.66 -22.28
C LYS A 129 17.01 8.55 -21.00
N ARG A 130 16.74 9.38 -19.98
CA ARG A 130 17.39 9.35 -18.66
C ARG A 130 16.51 8.73 -17.58
N SER A 131 15.48 7.96 -17.94
CA SER A 131 14.56 7.38 -16.97
C SER A 131 15.33 6.52 -15.97
N GLY A 132 15.36 6.98 -14.72
CA GLY A 132 15.93 6.24 -13.60
C GLY A 132 15.10 4.99 -13.29
N THR A 133 15.59 4.20 -12.34
CA THR A 133 14.90 3.03 -11.78
C THR A 133 13.44 3.35 -11.46
N ARG A 134 12.50 2.53 -11.98
CA ARG A 134 11.06 2.69 -11.76
C ARG A 134 10.65 2.08 -10.43
N LYS A 135 11.11 2.70 -9.35
CA LYS A 135 10.90 2.15 -8.02
C LYS A 135 9.44 2.34 -7.59
N MET A 136 8.79 1.26 -7.20
CA MET A 136 7.48 1.33 -6.56
C MET A 136 7.66 1.73 -5.09
N ASP A 137 7.12 2.88 -4.71
CA ASP A 137 7.24 3.42 -3.34
C ASP A 137 5.94 3.29 -2.54
N VAL A 138 4.80 3.28 -3.23
CA VAL A 138 3.48 3.16 -2.59
C VAL A 138 2.75 1.96 -3.19
N ILE A 139 2.24 1.09 -2.31
CA ILE A 139 1.37 -0.01 -2.68
C ILE A 139 0.18 0.04 -1.73
N MET A 140 -1.01 0.22 -2.26
CA MET A 140 -2.22 0.35 -1.47
C MET A 140 -3.34 -0.44 -2.11
N GLN A 141 -3.91 -1.36 -1.37
CA GLN A 141 -5.12 -2.06 -1.77
C GLN A 141 -6.33 -1.38 -1.15
N ILE A 142 -7.29 -1.00 -1.99
CA ILE A 142 -8.58 -0.47 -1.59
C ILE A 142 -9.61 -1.58 -1.70
N LEU A 143 -10.32 -1.86 -0.62
CA LEU A 143 -11.43 -2.80 -0.58
C LEU A 143 -12.73 -2.05 -0.26
N TYR A 144 -13.71 -2.17 -1.14
CA TYR A 144 -15.05 -1.60 -0.98
C TYR A 144 -16.06 -2.73 -0.76
N ASP A 145 -16.69 -2.77 0.42
CA ASP A 145 -17.80 -3.68 0.73
C ASP A 145 -19.13 -3.01 0.36
N ARG A 146 -19.77 -3.51 -0.71
CA ARG A 146 -21.05 -2.97 -1.21
C ARG A 146 -22.18 -3.15 -0.20
N LYS A 147 -22.14 -4.19 0.64
CA LYS A 147 -23.21 -4.46 1.62
C LYS A 147 -23.17 -3.46 2.77
N THR A 148 -21.98 -3.11 3.23
CA THR A 148 -21.79 -2.20 4.37
C THR A 148 -21.49 -0.77 3.95
N ASN A 149 -21.33 -0.52 2.64
CA ASN A 149 -20.89 0.76 2.08
C ASN A 149 -19.59 1.26 2.73
N LYS A 150 -18.68 0.34 3.06
CA LYS A 150 -17.42 0.63 3.77
C LYS A 150 -16.24 0.52 2.83
N LEU A 151 -15.39 1.54 2.85
CA LEU A 151 -14.10 1.57 2.17
C LEU A 151 -12.98 1.25 3.16
N THR A 152 -12.09 0.34 2.79
CA THR A 152 -10.94 -0.08 3.60
C THR A 152 -9.67 0.10 2.79
N PHE A 153 -8.70 0.79 3.36
CA PHE A 153 -7.39 1.02 2.76
C PHE A 153 -6.37 0.12 3.45
N ILE A 154 -5.65 -0.67 2.68
CA ILE A 154 -4.64 -1.60 3.15
C ILE A 154 -3.32 -1.16 2.52
N SER A 155 -2.46 -0.54 3.32
CA SER A 155 -1.10 -0.20 2.90
C SER A 155 -0.24 -1.46 2.92
N ILE A 156 0.46 -1.74 1.82
CA ILE A 156 1.39 -2.86 1.71
C ILE A 156 2.81 -2.29 1.79
N PRO A 157 3.62 -2.66 2.78
CA PRO A 157 4.98 -2.17 2.91
C PRO A 157 5.83 -2.49 1.68
N ARG A 158 6.60 -1.50 1.25
CA ARG A 158 7.50 -1.61 0.09
C ARG A 158 8.49 -2.77 0.18
N ASP A 159 8.95 -3.04 1.40
CA ASP A 159 10.00 -4.02 1.69
C ASP A 159 9.39 -5.36 2.14
N THR A 160 8.14 -5.65 1.76
CA THR A 160 7.53 -6.97 1.97
C THR A 160 8.19 -8.00 1.06
N SER A 161 8.78 -9.03 1.67
CA SER A 161 9.35 -10.17 0.95
C SER A 161 8.26 -11.05 0.36
N LEU A 162 8.37 -11.38 -0.92
CA LEU A 162 7.47 -12.30 -1.62
C LEU A 162 8.26 -13.48 -2.21
N PRO A 163 7.68 -14.67 -2.27
CA PRO A 163 8.37 -15.81 -2.85
C PRO A 163 8.18 -15.73 -4.35
N VAL A 164 9.22 -15.38 -5.06
CA VAL A 164 9.19 -15.41 -6.52
C VAL A 164 9.64 -16.78 -6.97
N THR A 165 8.73 -17.52 -7.61
CA THR A 165 8.93 -18.88 -8.13
C THR A 165 9.46 -18.89 -9.57
N GLU A 166 9.29 -17.80 -10.31
CA GLU A 166 9.63 -17.73 -11.74
C GLU A 166 11.14 -17.73 -12.01
N GLU A 167 11.58 -18.59 -12.93
CA GLU A 167 13.01 -18.78 -13.26
C GLU A 167 13.71 -17.53 -13.76
N CYS A 168 13.00 -16.69 -14.52
CA CYS A 168 13.54 -15.42 -15.01
C CYS A 168 13.88 -14.43 -13.87
N MET A 169 13.50 -14.73 -12.63
CA MET A 169 13.74 -13.91 -11.45
C MET A 169 14.65 -14.57 -10.40
N HIS A 170 15.18 -15.77 -10.65
CA HIS A 170 16.10 -16.46 -9.72
C HIS A 170 17.56 -15.98 -9.77
N GLN A 171 17.89 -15.05 -10.67
CA GLN A 171 19.26 -14.53 -10.78
C GLN A 171 19.67 -13.59 -9.63
N GLU A 172 18.71 -13.04 -8.87
CA GLU A 172 19.04 -12.26 -7.67
C GLU A 172 19.19 -13.16 -6.44
N ARG A 173 20.03 -12.73 -5.50
CA ARG A 173 20.20 -13.41 -4.22
C ARG A 173 18.85 -13.51 -3.50
N GLU A 174 18.65 -14.63 -2.82
CA GLU A 174 17.40 -15.00 -2.14
C GLU A 174 16.94 -13.95 -1.10
N ASP A 175 17.86 -13.13 -0.58
CA ASP A 175 17.63 -12.04 0.38
C ASP A 175 17.07 -10.74 -0.22
N GLN A 176 16.90 -10.63 -1.55
CA GLN A 176 16.51 -9.37 -2.22
C GLN A 176 15.13 -9.37 -2.89
N LYS A 177 14.28 -10.37 -2.63
CA LYS A 177 12.95 -10.50 -3.24
C LYS A 177 11.87 -9.64 -2.56
N TYR A 178 12.08 -8.32 -2.55
CA TYR A 178 11.10 -7.35 -2.05
C TYR A 178 10.09 -6.98 -3.14
N ILE A 179 8.82 -6.76 -2.76
CA ILE A 179 7.73 -6.45 -3.70
C ILE A 179 8.03 -5.27 -4.63
N ASN A 180 8.77 -4.27 -4.15
CA ASN A 180 9.17 -3.11 -4.96
C ASN A 180 10.19 -3.42 -6.05
N ARG A 181 10.96 -4.51 -5.92
CA ARG A 181 11.95 -4.93 -6.92
C ARG A 181 11.38 -5.88 -7.94
N ILE A 182 10.30 -6.59 -7.61
CA ILE A 182 9.74 -7.60 -8.51
C ILE A 182 9.30 -6.97 -9.83
N TYR A 183 8.71 -5.77 -9.77
CA TYR A 183 8.36 -5.01 -10.96
C TYR A 183 9.60 -4.70 -11.81
N ASP A 184 10.63 -4.10 -11.22
CA ASP A 184 11.89 -3.77 -11.91
C ASP A 184 12.59 -5.02 -12.47
N MET A 185 12.56 -6.14 -11.74
CA MET A 185 13.18 -7.40 -12.13
C MET A 185 12.50 -8.02 -13.35
N ALA A 186 11.18 -8.08 -13.34
CA ALA A 186 10.41 -8.65 -14.45
C ALA A 186 10.67 -7.88 -15.76
N GLU A 187 10.69 -6.54 -15.69
CA GLU A 187 11.00 -5.67 -16.83
C GLU A 187 12.46 -5.81 -17.27
N LYS A 188 13.41 -5.79 -16.33
CA LYS A 188 14.84 -5.86 -16.65
C LYS A 188 15.27 -7.21 -17.24
N ASN A 189 14.67 -8.30 -16.77
CA ASN A 189 15.04 -9.65 -17.20
C ASN A 189 14.28 -10.11 -18.45
N ASN A 190 13.53 -9.22 -19.12
CA ASN A 190 12.68 -9.54 -20.26
C ASN A 190 11.83 -10.79 -20.00
N CYS A 191 11.24 -10.88 -18.79
CA CYS A 191 10.33 -11.98 -18.49
C CYS A 191 9.18 -11.98 -19.53
N PRO A 192 8.60 -13.15 -19.88
CA PRO A 192 7.56 -13.25 -20.90
C PRO A 192 6.23 -12.58 -20.50
N PHE A 193 6.21 -11.88 -19.37
CA PHE A 193 5.06 -11.29 -18.70
C PHE A 193 5.51 -9.96 -18.07
N SER A 194 4.61 -8.99 -17.96
CA SER A 194 4.93 -7.67 -17.40
C SER A 194 5.25 -7.75 -15.91
N GLY A 195 5.85 -6.71 -15.34
CA GLY A 195 6.05 -6.63 -13.89
C GLY A 195 4.77 -6.75 -13.05
N VAL A 196 3.60 -6.47 -13.63
CA VAL A 196 2.30 -6.70 -12.97
C VAL A 196 1.88 -8.17 -13.09
N ASP A 197 2.05 -8.79 -14.26
CA ASP A 197 1.74 -10.21 -14.49
C ASP A 197 2.68 -11.15 -13.71
N ALA A 198 3.92 -10.69 -13.47
CA ALA A 198 4.86 -11.31 -12.55
C ALA A 198 4.28 -11.45 -11.15
N MET A 199 3.46 -10.48 -10.76
CA MET A 199 2.76 -10.50 -9.49
C MET A 199 1.57 -11.45 -9.47
N GLU A 200 1.25 -12.09 -10.60
CA GLU A 200 0.06 -12.94 -10.71
C GLU A 200 0.31 -14.42 -10.44
N LYS A 201 1.54 -14.87 -10.65
CA LYS A 201 1.94 -16.27 -10.48
C LYS A 201 2.47 -16.60 -9.08
N TYR A 202 2.07 -15.87 -8.05
CA TYR A 202 2.60 -16.10 -6.71
C TYR A 202 2.04 -17.36 -6.05
N GLU A 203 2.96 -18.13 -5.47
CA GLU A 203 2.67 -18.97 -4.32
C GLU A 203 2.71 -18.13 -3.04
N TYR A 204 2.04 -18.57 -1.97
CA TYR A 204 2.10 -17.85 -0.69
C TYR A 204 3.45 -18.10 -0.01
N THR A 205 4.09 -17.07 0.56
CA THR A 205 5.30 -17.31 1.37
C THR A 205 4.93 -18.12 2.61
N GLU A 206 5.91 -18.84 3.18
CA GLU A 206 5.81 -19.34 4.55
C GLU A 206 5.54 -18.19 5.53
N TYR A 207 6.18 -17.02 5.36
CA TYR A 207 5.91 -15.85 6.18
C TYR A 207 4.44 -15.41 6.10
N PHE A 208 3.88 -15.30 4.90
CA PHE A 208 2.46 -14.93 4.72
C PHE A 208 1.55 -15.97 5.36
N THR A 209 1.86 -17.25 5.17
CA THR A 209 1.05 -18.35 5.70
C THR A 209 1.12 -18.45 7.23
N ASN A 210 2.31 -18.28 7.81
CA ASN A 210 2.59 -18.54 9.22
C ASN A 210 2.46 -17.28 10.10
N GLU A 211 2.74 -16.09 9.57
CA GLU A 211 2.66 -14.83 10.31
C GLU A 211 1.44 -14.01 9.94
N VAL A 212 1.21 -13.76 8.65
CA VAL A 212 0.15 -12.84 8.22
C VAL A 212 -1.23 -13.46 8.43
N LEU A 213 -1.48 -14.65 7.90
CA LEU A 213 -2.78 -15.33 8.06
C LEU A 213 -3.05 -15.70 9.53
N ARG A 214 -2.00 -16.00 10.31
CA ARG A 214 -2.11 -16.26 11.75
C ARG A 214 -2.54 -15.02 12.53
N LYS A 215 -1.98 -13.85 12.23
CA LYS A 215 -2.32 -12.58 12.90
C LYS A 215 -3.61 -11.95 12.39
N HIS A 216 -3.99 -12.26 11.15
CA HIS A 216 -5.15 -11.67 10.46
C HIS A 216 -6.05 -12.76 9.86
N PRO A 217 -6.76 -13.55 10.70
CA PRO A 217 -7.57 -14.69 10.25
C PRO A 217 -8.77 -14.29 9.37
N TYR A 218 -9.11 -13.01 9.29
CA TYR A 218 -10.14 -12.50 8.39
C TYR A 218 -9.66 -12.41 6.92
N ILE A 219 -8.36 -12.44 6.66
CA ILE A 219 -7.80 -12.46 5.31
C ILE A 219 -7.78 -13.93 4.86
N ARG A 220 -8.46 -14.24 3.76
CA ARG A 220 -8.46 -15.59 3.19
C ARG A 220 -7.52 -15.69 2.00
N LYS A 221 -6.83 -16.83 1.84
CA LYS A 221 -5.90 -17.06 0.73
C LYS A 221 -6.62 -16.84 -0.60
N GLU A 222 -7.79 -17.43 -0.75
CA GLU A 222 -8.58 -17.34 -1.98
C GLU A 222 -8.87 -15.88 -2.39
N TRP A 223 -9.02 -14.96 -1.43
CA TRP A 223 -9.26 -13.56 -1.71
C TRP A 223 -8.04 -12.91 -2.37
N CYS A 224 -6.85 -13.12 -1.82
CA CYS A 224 -5.61 -12.60 -2.40
C CYS A 224 -5.41 -13.10 -3.83
N LYS A 225 -5.60 -14.41 -4.06
CA LYS A 225 -5.51 -15.00 -5.41
C LYS A 225 -6.55 -14.42 -6.37
N ASN A 226 -7.80 -14.31 -5.93
CA ASN A 226 -8.90 -13.81 -6.77
C ASN A 226 -8.71 -12.33 -7.19
N ILE A 227 -8.10 -11.50 -6.35
CA ILE A 227 -7.80 -10.10 -6.69
C ILE A 227 -6.84 -10.01 -7.87
N ILE A 228 -5.89 -10.94 -7.89
CA ILE A 228 -4.86 -11.00 -8.90
C ILE A 228 -5.38 -11.66 -10.17
N GLU A 229 -6.02 -12.84 -10.09
CA GLU A 229 -6.52 -13.59 -11.25
C GLU A 229 -7.74 -12.96 -11.92
N ASN A 230 -8.57 -12.24 -11.14
CA ASN A 230 -9.79 -11.61 -11.63
C ASN A 230 -9.77 -10.12 -11.29
N PRO A 231 -8.78 -9.37 -11.82
CA PRO A 231 -8.66 -7.97 -11.51
C PRO A 231 -9.85 -7.25 -12.13
N ILE A 232 -10.47 -6.43 -11.31
CA ILE A 232 -11.69 -5.72 -11.69
C ILE A 232 -11.41 -4.74 -12.85
N ARG A 233 -10.21 -4.16 -12.88
CA ARG A 233 -9.68 -3.34 -13.97
C ARG A 233 -8.15 -3.40 -13.89
N VAL A 234 -7.50 -3.51 -15.04
CA VAL A 234 -6.04 -3.38 -15.18
C VAL A 234 -5.77 -2.16 -16.03
N GLU A 235 -5.17 -1.12 -15.45
CA GLU A 235 -4.64 0.00 -16.23
C GLU A 235 -3.22 -0.36 -16.68
N LYS A 236 -3.08 -0.73 -17.96
CA LYS A 236 -1.77 -1.03 -18.54
C LYS A 236 -0.94 0.24 -18.56
N GLN A 237 0.20 0.22 -17.86
CA GLN A 237 1.27 1.18 -18.07
C GLN A 237 1.86 0.92 -19.46
N VAL A 238 1.70 1.86 -20.39
CA VAL A 238 2.42 1.81 -21.66
C VAL A 238 3.88 2.15 -21.35
N ILE A 239 4.74 1.16 -21.50
CA ILE A 239 6.19 1.33 -21.37
C ILE A 239 6.70 1.67 -22.77
N PRO A 240 7.17 2.91 -23.02
CA PRO A 240 7.78 3.28 -24.30
C PRO A 240 9.16 2.63 -24.50
#